data_AF-A0A940V1A4-F1
#
_entry.id   AF-A0A940V1A4-F1
#
_cell.length_a   1.000
_cell.length_b   1.000
_cell.length_c   1.000
_cell.angle_alpha   90.00
_cell.angle_beta   90.00
_cell.angle_gamma   90.00
#
_symmetry.space_group_name_H-M   'P 1'
#
loop_
_entity.id
_entity.type
_entity.pdbx_description
1 polymer ?
#
loop_
_entity_poly.entity_id
_entity_poly.type
_entity_poly.pdbx_seq_one_letter_code
_entity_poly.pdbx_strand_id
1 'polypeptide(L)'
;MNSAIALRTKTEINREALSNGQRSELVKKIYEGKTVQKVLSWQAEDGYFNERMHTPVSNSKSWSQEGCMRFLMELGLSVEDEPIRRAIPAMIKPDWGRELNAVKSVAAESFGYGIIRAALFAQAGLHYYEFVPYWIDLSLHAFRCIAETADYHELIEEYRNKYVFREGKELPNIYHMRILAFTQSWRTQSNLRMLQKAYQKLYEQLPLPPIYIKAKSQLVAPAFTIAQPYNQDFSGENAYLWLQFYELNARMGMLHAGSPFYSHYNALTNELAANGEEILDKVDKRGFFQYSGYSGMALSDDWRRIEQKRDDLMFRIRLIDAYTKGYE
;
A
#
# COMPACT_ATOMS: atom_id res chain seq x y z
N MET A 1 16.13 16.18 10.61
CA MET A 1 14.90 15.40 10.36
C MET A 1 14.34 15.81 9.00
N ASN A 2 14.02 14.83 8.14
CA ASN A 2 13.41 15.05 6.84
C ASN A 2 12.08 15.81 6.96
N SER A 3 11.79 16.76 6.06
CA SER A 3 10.57 17.58 6.10
C SER A 3 9.27 16.79 5.90
N ALA A 4 9.30 15.71 5.11
CA ALA A 4 8.18 14.78 4.97
C ALA A 4 7.91 14.02 6.28
N ILE A 5 8.96 13.49 6.91
CA ILE A 5 8.86 12.89 8.25
C ILE A 5 8.29 13.91 9.24
N ALA A 6 8.78 15.15 9.22
CA ALA A 6 8.31 16.21 10.12
C ALA A 6 6.83 16.53 9.93
N LEU A 7 6.40 16.73 8.68
CA LEU A 7 5.00 16.99 8.34
C LEU A 7 4.09 15.86 8.81
N ARG A 8 4.42 14.63 8.47
CA ARG A 8 3.61 13.45 8.80
C ARG A 8 3.64 13.11 10.29
N THR A 9 4.77 13.30 10.97
CA THR A 9 4.83 13.16 12.44
C THR A 9 3.88 14.12 13.11
N LYS A 10 3.86 15.39 12.69
CA LYS A 10 2.96 16.38 13.28
C LYS A 10 1.49 16.05 13.01
N THR A 11 1.16 15.69 11.78
CA THR A 11 -0.24 15.54 11.35
C THR A 11 -0.84 14.16 11.60
N GLU A 12 -0.11 13.07 11.35
CA GLU A 12 -0.62 11.70 11.49
C GLU A 12 -0.32 11.10 12.86
N ILE A 13 0.87 11.36 13.43
CA ILE A 13 1.28 10.75 14.72
C ILE A 13 0.80 11.60 15.90
N ASN A 14 1.13 12.90 15.90
CA ASN A 14 0.79 13.81 16.98
C ASN A 14 -0.63 14.42 16.83
N ARG A 15 -1.26 14.26 15.67
CA ARG A 15 -2.60 14.82 15.35
C ARG A 15 -2.68 16.35 15.55
N GLU A 16 -1.59 17.05 15.28
CA GLU A 16 -1.51 18.52 15.36
C GLU A 16 -2.26 19.16 14.17
N ALA A 17 -3.14 20.12 14.47
CA ALA A 17 -3.70 21.01 13.46
C ALA A 17 -2.67 22.09 13.11
N LEU A 18 -1.96 21.92 11.99
CA LEU A 18 -0.98 22.90 11.52
C LEU A 18 -1.65 24.13 10.94
N SER A 19 -1.12 25.31 11.26
CA SER A 19 -1.48 26.52 10.52
C SER A 19 -1.04 26.42 9.05
N ASN A 20 -1.72 27.16 8.17
CA ASN A 20 -1.37 27.21 6.74
C ASN A 20 0.10 27.61 6.52
N GLY A 21 0.63 28.54 7.33
CA GLY A 21 2.04 28.96 7.25
C GLY A 21 3.03 27.83 7.59
N GLN A 22 2.79 27.11 8.69
CA GLN A 22 3.64 25.98 9.09
C GLN A 22 3.61 24.84 8.06
N ARG A 23 2.42 24.47 7.57
CA ARG A 23 2.27 23.46 6.51
C ARG A 23 3.02 23.88 5.25
N SER A 24 2.85 25.13 4.81
CA SER A 24 3.47 25.65 3.59
C SER A 24 4.99 25.64 3.66
N GLU A 25 5.59 25.95 4.82
CA GLU A 25 7.05 25.92 4.98
C GLU A 25 7.61 24.49 4.86
N LEU A 26 6.93 23.50 5.45
CA LEU A 26 7.32 22.10 5.34
C LEU A 26 7.16 21.58 3.91
N VAL A 27 6.03 21.87 3.26
CA VAL A 27 5.78 21.47 1.86
C VAL A 27 6.79 22.10 0.92
N LYS A 28 7.16 23.38 1.12
CA LYS A 28 8.22 24.02 0.33
C LYS A 28 9.54 23.25 0.43
N LYS A 29 9.95 22.85 1.64
CA LYS A 29 11.17 22.05 1.84
C LYS A 29 11.07 20.64 1.24
N ILE A 30 9.87 20.05 1.20
CA ILE A 30 9.63 18.78 0.48
C ILE A 30 9.89 18.96 -1.01
N TYR A 31 9.40 20.06 -1.60
CA TYR A 31 9.64 20.35 -3.02
C TYR A 31 11.10 20.58 -3.36
N GLU A 32 11.95 21.02 -2.43
CA GLU A 32 13.39 21.17 -2.66
C GLU A 32 14.13 19.82 -2.82
N GLY A 33 13.50 18.69 -2.49
CA GLY A 33 14.07 17.34 -2.60
C GLY A 33 14.39 16.94 -4.06
N LYS A 34 15.52 16.27 -4.27
CA LYS A 34 16.00 15.92 -5.62
C LYS A 34 15.08 14.90 -6.30
N THR A 35 14.59 13.92 -5.55
CA THR A 35 13.66 12.92 -6.08
C THR A 35 12.31 13.56 -6.40
N VAL A 36 11.85 14.50 -5.56
CA VAL A 36 10.61 15.25 -5.77
C VAL A 36 10.68 16.07 -7.05
N GLN A 37 11.72 16.90 -7.21
CA GLN A 37 11.92 17.68 -8.44
C GLN A 37 11.97 16.80 -9.69
N LYS A 38 12.60 15.62 -9.60
CA LYS A 38 12.63 14.65 -10.71
C LYS A 38 11.26 14.04 -11.03
N VAL A 39 10.45 13.76 -10.02
CA VAL A 39 9.08 13.24 -10.21
C VAL A 39 8.17 14.31 -10.80
N LEU A 40 8.27 15.55 -10.30
CA LEU A 40 7.48 16.67 -10.81
C LEU A 40 7.80 17.00 -12.27
N SER A 41 9.06 16.82 -12.71
CA SER A 41 9.41 17.01 -14.11
C SER A 41 8.82 15.96 -15.07
N TRP A 42 8.22 14.89 -14.55
CA TRP A 42 7.47 13.92 -15.35
C TRP A 42 6.00 14.27 -15.50
N GLN A 43 5.48 15.31 -14.83
CA GLN A 43 4.09 15.70 -14.94
C GLN A 43 3.85 16.53 -16.21
N ALA A 44 3.03 16.01 -17.11
CA ALA A 44 2.58 16.70 -18.31
C ALA A 44 1.62 17.84 -17.97
N GLU A 45 1.33 18.69 -18.96
CA GLU A 45 0.42 19.84 -18.81
C GLU A 45 -0.96 19.43 -18.30
N ASP A 46 -1.49 18.30 -18.79
CA ASP A 46 -2.80 17.76 -18.40
C ASP A 46 -2.82 17.10 -17.01
N GLY A 47 -1.68 17.10 -16.31
CA GLY A 47 -1.52 16.57 -14.95
C GLY A 47 -1.14 15.10 -14.89
N TYR A 48 -1.11 14.39 -16.02
CA TYR A 48 -0.66 13.00 -16.09
C TYR A 48 0.86 12.93 -15.88
N PHE A 49 1.34 12.04 -15.03
CA PHE A 49 2.75 11.72 -14.84
C PHE A 49 3.18 10.62 -15.81
N ASN A 50 4.17 10.96 -16.64
CA ASN A 50 4.81 10.05 -17.59
C ASN A 50 3.81 9.44 -18.61
N GLU A 51 4.09 8.25 -19.15
CA GLU A 51 3.34 7.68 -20.28
C GLU A 51 2.43 6.50 -19.90
N ARG A 52 2.55 5.94 -18.69
CA ARG A 52 1.86 4.70 -18.29
C ARG A 52 1.31 4.75 -16.88
N MET A 53 0.14 4.15 -16.66
CA MET A 53 -0.55 4.17 -15.38
C MET A 53 0.11 3.29 -14.32
N HIS A 54 0.31 2.00 -14.61
CA HIS A 54 0.66 1.00 -13.61
C HIS A 54 2.14 0.57 -13.69
N THR A 55 2.62 0.19 -14.87
CA THR A 55 4.03 -0.20 -15.10
C THR A 55 4.76 0.87 -15.89
N PRO A 56 5.99 1.24 -15.52
CA PRO A 56 6.77 2.19 -16.31
C PRO A 56 7.12 1.61 -17.69
N VAL A 57 7.51 2.46 -18.63
CA VAL A 57 8.05 2.01 -19.92
C VAL A 57 9.31 1.19 -19.67
N SER A 58 9.49 0.08 -20.39
CA SER A 58 10.66 -0.79 -20.21
C SER A 58 11.96 0.00 -20.37
N ASN A 59 12.94 -0.25 -19.51
CA ASN A 59 14.23 0.47 -19.44
C ASN A 59 14.13 1.98 -19.18
N SER A 60 12.95 2.53 -18.86
CA SER A 60 12.84 3.91 -18.43
C SER A 60 13.37 4.09 -17.01
N LYS A 61 13.93 5.28 -16.73
CA LYS A 61 14.33 5.70 -15.37
C LYS A 61 13.21 6.46 -14.65
N SER A 62 11.99 6.40 -15.19
CA SER A 62 10.80 7.06 -14.68
C SER A 62 9.87 6.08 -13.98
N TRP A 63 8.97 6.64 -13.17
CA TRP A 63 7.89 5.88 -12.56
C TRP A 63 6.60 6.04 -13.36
N SER A 64 5.68 5.11 -13.17
CA SER A 64 4.33 5.20 -13.70
C SER A 64 3.53 6.27 -12.93
N GLN A 65 2.36 6.65 -13.46
CA GLN A 65 1.42 7.52 -12.74
C GLN A 65 1.24 7.08 -11.30
N GLU A 66 0.94 5.80 -11.11
CA GLU A 66 0.70 5.24 -9.80
C GLU A 66 1.90 5.42 -8.87
N GLY A 67 3.12 5.11 -9.35
CA GLY A 67 4.34 5.30 -8.57
C GLY A 67 4.56 6.75 -8.15
N CYS A 68 4.37 7.70 -9.07
CA CYS A 68 4.49 9.14 -8.80
C CYS A 68 3.47 9.62 -7.77
N MET A 69 2.20 9.27 -7.97
CA MET A 69 1.12 9.65 -7.05
C MET A 69 1.33 9.07 -5.66
N ARG A 70 1.66 7.78 -5.56
CA ARG A 70 1.98 7.13 -4.28
C ARG A 70 3.16 7.81 -3.59
N PHE A 71 4.23 8.11 -4.31
CA PHE A 71 5.39 8.79 -3.74
C PHE A 71 5.02 10.15 -3.14
N LEU A 72 4.36 11.01 -3.91
CA LEU A 72 4.00 12.35 -3.45
C LEU A 72 3.04 12.31 -2.24
N MET A 73 2.05 11.42 -2.25
CA MET A 73 1.15 11.23 -1.10
C MET A 73 1.87 10.64 0.12
N GLU A 74 2.83 9.73 -0.07
CA GLU A 74 3.65 9.21 1.03
C GLU A 74 4.54 10.27 1.68
N LEU A 75 4.86 11.37 0.98
CA LEU A 75 5.55 12.51 1.58
C LEU A 75 4.63 13.40 2.43
N GLY A 76 3.33 13.12 2.45
CA GLY A 76 2.31 13.90 3.15
C GLY A 76 1.65 14.99 2.28
N LEU A 77 1.88 14.98 0.96
CA LEU A 77 1.16 15.88 0.05
C LEU A 77 -0.28 15.40 -0.15
N SER A 78 -1.20 16.35 -0.27
CA SER A 78 -2.65 16.12 -0.39
C SER A 78 -3.23 16.79 -1.63
N VAL A 79 -4.54 16.67 -1.83
CA VAL A 79 -5.28 17.32 -2.93
C VAL A 79 -5.23 18.85 -2.91
N GLU A 80 -4.76 19.45 -1.82
CA GLU A 80 -4.50 20.89 -1.73
C GLU A 80 -3.20 21.28 -2.45
N ASP A 81 -2.27 20.33 -2.58
CA ASP A 81 -0.99 20.54 -3.22
C ASP A 81 -1.11 20.37 -4.74
N GLU A 82 -0.54 21.34 -5.47
CA GLU A 82 -0.74 21.48 -6.92
C GLU A 82 -0.46 20.20 -7.73
N PRO A 83 0.62 19.44 -7.48
CA PRO A 83 0.92 18.25 -8.27
C PRO A 83 -0.15 17.16 -8.13
N ILE A 84 -0.64 16.92 -6.91
CA ILE A 84 -1.73 15.96 -6.65
C ILE A 84 -3.03 16.49 -7.28
N ARG A 85 -3.36 17.77 -7.03
CA ARG A 85 -4.57 18.40 -7.53
C ARG A 85 -4.68 18.32 -9.06
N ARG A 86 -3.58 18.47 -9.78
CA ARG A 86 -3.54 18.35 -11.25
C ARG A 86 -3.65 16.93 -11.75
N ALA A 87 -3.12 15.97 -11.00
CA ALA A 87 -3.20 14.56 -11.39
C ALA A 87 -4.62 13.98 -11.27
N ILE A 88 -5.46 14.49 -10.36
CA ILE A 88 -6.83 13.98 -10.17
C ILE A 88 -7.68 14.05 -11.46
N PRO A 89 -7.82 15.21 -12.16
CA PRO A 89 -8.57 15.28 -13.41
C PRO A 89 -8.08 14.33 -14.49
N ALA A 90 -6.76 14.11 -14.60
CA ALA A 90 -6.20 13.15 -15.54
C ALA A 90 -6.79 11.76 -15.27
N MET A 91 -6.88 11.34 -14.01
CA MET A 91 -7.37 10.02 -13.58
C MET A 91 -8.86 9.75 -13.79
N ILE A 92 -9.66 10.79 -14.00
CA ILE A 92 -11.12 10.69 -14.16
C ILE A 92 -11.53 10.54 -15.63
N LYS A 93 -10.62 10.85 -16.57
CA LYS A 93 -10.91 10.77 -18.00
C LYS A 93 -11.48 9.39 -18.38
N PRO A 94 -12.52 9.31 -19.24
CA PRO A 94 -13.15 8.03 -19.61
C PRO A 94 -12.20 7.00 -20.22
N ASP A 95 -11.10 7.45 -20.82
CA ASP A 95 -10.03 6.63 -21.39
C ASP A 95 -8.85 6.39 -20.44
N TRP A 96 -9.00 6.71 -19.16
CA TRP A 96 -7.99 6.42 -18.15
C TRP A 96 -7.64 4.92 -18.12
N GLY A 97 -6.36 4.59 -18.22
CA GLY A 97 -5.89 3.21 -18.27
C GLY A 97 -6.12 2.51 -19.62
N ARG A 98 -6.51 3.24 -20.68
CA ARG A 98 -6.70 2.71 -22.04
C ARG A 98 -5.44 2.03 -22.57
N GLU A 99 -4.25 2.48 -22.19
CA GLU A 99 -2.99 1.85 -22.56
C GLU A 99 -2.90 0.40 -22.08
N LEU A 100 -3.61 0.07 -21.00
CA LEU A 100 -3.62 -1.29 -20.48
C LEU A 100 -4.68 -2.18 -21.17
N ASN A 101 -5.75 -1.55 -21.69
CA ASN A 101 -6.71 -2.20 -22.60
C ASN A 101 -6.07 -2.45 -23.98
N ALA A 102 -5.24 -1.52 -24.47
CA ALA A 102 -4.53 -1.63 -25.74
C ALA A 102 -3.56 -2.82 -25.78
N VAL A 103 -2.98 -3.19 -24.63
CA VAL A 103 -2.05 -4.31 -24.50
C VAL A 103 -2.78 -5.65 -24.33
N LYS A 104 -4.13 -5.67 -24.29
CA LYS A 104 -4.95 -6.85 -23.90
C LYS A 104 -4.38 -7.51 -22.65
N SER A 105 -4.01 -6.69 -21.67
CA SER A 105 -3.38 -7.21 -20.45
C SER A 105 -4.38 -8.13 -19.76
N VAL A 106 -4.01 -9.39 -19.58
CA VAL A 106 -4.89 -10.37 -18.93
C VAL A 106 -5.12 -10.02 -17.45
N ALA A 107 -4.15 -9.35 -16.82
CA ALA A 107 -4.31 -8.79 -15.48
C ALA A 107 -5.37 -7.66 -15.45
N ALA A 108 -5.52 -6.89 -16.54
CA ALA A 108 -6.58 -5.89 -16.69
C ALA A 108 -7.96 -6.51 -16.55
N GLU A 109 -8.17 -7.56 -17.35
CA GLU A 109 -9.44 -8.25 -17.51
C GLU A 109 -9.79 -9.01 -16.23
N SER A 110 -8.77 -9.41 -15.45
CA SER A 110 -8.92 -10.20 -14.22
C SER A 110 -9.19 -9.36 -12.96
N PHE A 111 -8.47 -8.25 -12.78
CA PHE A 111 -8.52 -7.45 -11.55
C PHE A 111 -9.27 -6.13 -11.69
N GLY A 112 -9.43 -5.65 -12.93
CA GLY A 112 -9.93 -4.31 -13.22
C GLY A 112 -8.97 -3.22 -12.74
N TYR A 113 -8.46 -2.38 -13.64
CA TYR A 113 -7.60 -1.25 -13.25
C TYR A 113 -8.28 -0.19 -12.41
N GLY A 114 -9.61 -0.24 -12.34
CA GLY A 114 -10.38 0.59 -11.41
C GLY A 114 -9.91 0.44 -9.97
N ILE A 115 -9.39 -0.73 -9.56
CA ILE A 115 -8.90 -0.94 -8.19
C ILE A 115 -7.68 -0.07 -7.87
N ILE A 116 -6.77 0.09 -8.84
CA ILE A 116 -5.57 0.92 -8.68
C ILE A 116 -6.00 2.37 -8.55
N ARG A 117 -6.91 2.83 -9.43
CA ARG A 117 -7.46 4.18 -9.36
C ARG A 117 -8.18 4.40 -8.03
N ALA A 118 -9.00 3.46 -7.58
CA ALA A 118 -9.71 3.54 -6.31
C ALA A 118 -8.76 3.59 -5.12
N ALA A 119 -7.66 2.82 -5.13
CA ALA A 119 -6.64 2.88 -4.10
C ALA A 119 -5.96 4.25 -4.04
N LEU A 120 -5.62 4.86 -5.19
CA LEU A 120 -5.06 6.21 -5.25
C LEU A 120 -6.05 7.27 -4.76
N PHE A 121 -7.33 7.16 -5.14
CA PHE A 121 -8.39 8.07 -4.68
C PHE A 121 -8.65 7.92 -3.18
N ALA A 122 -8.68 6.68 -2.67
CA ALA A 122 -8.79 6.42 -1.24
C ALA A 122 -7.63 7.09 -0.47
N GLN A 123 -6.39 6.86 -0.91
CA GLN A 123 -5.20 7.47 -0.29
C GLN A 123 -5.21 9.01 -0.35
N ALA A 124 -5.75 9.59 -1.44
CA ALA A 124 -5.91 11.03 -1.58
C ALA A 124 -7.07 11.63 -0.76
N GLY A 125 -7.82 10.81 -0.01
CA GLY A 125 -9.00 11.24 0.76
C GLY A 125 -10.27 11.45 -0.09
N LEU A 126 -10.27 10.97 -1.34
CA LEU A 126 -11.33 11.17 -2.34
C LEU A 126 -12.29 9.97 -2.42
N HIS A 127 -12.59 9.36 -1.29
CA HIS A 127 -13.39 8.13 -1.22
C HIS A 127 -14.89 8.33 -1.52
N TYR A 128 -15.33 9.58 -1.68
CA TYR A 128 -16.70 9.96 -2.05
C TYR A 128 -16.97 9.90 -3.56
N TYR A 129 -15.94 9.68 -4.39
CA TYR A 129 -16.15 9.50 -5.84
C TYR A 129 -16.94 8.22 -6.11
N GLU A 130 -17.91 8.30 -7.04
CA GLU A 130 -18.94 7.28 -7.29
C GLU A 130 -18.41 5.85 -7.50
N PHE A 131 -17.20 5.71 -8.07
CA PHE A 131 -16.61 4.40 -8.34
C PHE A 131 -15.90 3.79 -7.12
N VAL A 132 -15.52 4.57 -6.12
CA VAL A 132 -14.75 4.07 -4.96
C VAL A 132 -15.57 3.11 -4.08
N PRO A 133 -16.85 3.37 -3.76
CA PRO A 133 -17.68 2.43 -3.00
C PRO A 133 -17.72 1.01 -3.57
N TYR A 134 -17.81 0.86 -4.90
CA TYR A 134 -17.76 -0.45 -5.56
C TYR A 134 -16.48 -1.22 -5.22
N TRP A 135 -15.33 -0.54 -5.21
CA TRP A 135 -14.04 -1.16 -4.88
C TRP A 135 -13.86 -1.41 -3.39
N ILE A 136 -14.53 -0.64 -2.52
CA ILE A 136 -14.62 -0.94 -1.09
C ILE A 136 -15.36 -2.27 -0.90
N ASP A 137 -16.50 -2.46 -1.56
CA ASP A 137 -17.30 -3.69 -1.45
C ASP A 137 -16.55 -4.92 -1.97
N LEU A 138 -15.86 -4.81 -3.11
CA LEU A 138 -14.97 -5.88 -3.60
C LEU A 138 -13.83 -6.18 -2.63
N SER A 139 -13.23 -5.15 -2.03
CA SER A 139 -12.18 -5.35 -1.03
C SER A 139 -12.69 -6.13 0.19
N LEU A 140 -13.92 -5.84 0.65
CA LEU A 140 -14.56 -6.60 1.74
C LEU A 140 -14.91 -8.03 1.31
N HIS A 141 -15.34 -8.23 0.07
CA HIS A 141 -15.62 -9.57 -0.47
C HIS A 141 -14.38 -10.47 -0.46
N ALA A 142 -13.21 -9.94 -0.81
CA ALA A 142 -11.96 -10.70 -0.76
C ALA A 142 -11.62 -11.20 0.65
N PHE A 143 -11.83 -10.39 1.69
CA PHE A 143 -11.68 -10.84 3.07
C PHE A 143 -12.79 -11.80 3.51
N ARG A 144 -14.02 -11.60 3.02
CA ARG A 144 -15.15 -12.49 3.31
C ARG A 144 -14.90 -13.90 2.80
N CYS A 145 -14.26 -14.05 1.65
CA CYS A 145 -13.82 -15.34 1.13
C CYS A 145 -13.00 -16.11 2.18
N ILE A 146 -12.02 -15.46 2.82
CA ILE A 146 -11.21 -16.07 3.90
C ILE A 146 -12.08 -16.36 5.13
N ALA A 147 -12.90 -15.39 5.56
CA ALA A 147 -13.71 -15.52 6.76
C ALA A 147 -14.70 -16.70 6.69
N GLU A 148 -15.17 -17.06 5.50
CA GLU A 148 -16.17 -18.09 5.27
C GLU A 148 -15.57 -19.49 5.09
N THR A 149 -14.35 -19.63 4.56
CA THR A 149 -13.75 -20.96 4.29
C THR A 149 -13.07 -21.59 5.49
N ALA A 150 -13.23 -22.91 5.70
CA ALA A 150 -12.48 -23.58 6.77
C ALA A 150 -10.97 -23.66 6.47
N ASP A 151 -10.63 -23.84 5.20
CA ASP A 151 -9.26 -24.01 4.70
C ASP A 151 -9.09 -23.34 3.32
N TYR A 152 -7.90 -22.80 3.01
CA TYR A 152 -7.65 -22.12 1.73
C TYR A 152 -7.83 -23.04 0.51
N HIS A 153 -7.74 -24.37 0.66
CA HIS A 153 -8.04 -25.34 -0.39
C HIS A 153 -9.48 -25.22 -0.92
N GLU A 154 -10.42 -24.68 -0.14
CA GLU A 154 -11.78 -24.36 -0.60
C GLU A 154 -11.83 -23.17 -1.58
N LEU A 155 -10.80 -22.31 -1.58
CA LEU A 155 -10.69 -21.15 -2.48
C LEU A 155 -10.08 -21.51 -3.83
N ILE A 156 -9.44 -22.67 -3.94
CA ILE A 156 -8.57 -23.00 -5.06
C ILE A 156 -8.89 -24.33 -5.74
N GLU A 157 -8.42 -24.47 -6.97
CA GLU A 157 -8.38 -25.70 -7.74
C GLU A 157 -7.02 -25.85 -8.42
N GLU A 158 -6.67 -27.08 -8.82
CA GLU A 158 -5.42 -27.33 -9.54
C GLU A 158 -5.61 -27.10 -11.05
N TYR A 159 -4.69 -26.34 -11.65
CA TYR A 159 -4.62 -26.12 -13.09
C TYR A 159 -3.16 -26.13 -13.55
N ARG A 160 -2.79 -27.16 -14.32
CA ARG A 160 -1.43 -27.35 -14.87
C ARG A 160 -0.35 -27.30 -13.77
N ASN A 161 -0.52 -28.08 -12.71
CA ASN A 161 0.38 -28.15 -11.54
C ASN A 161 0.55 -26.81 -10.80
N LYS A 162 -0.45 -25.93 -10.88
CA LYS A 162 -0.51 -24.65 -10.16
C LYS A 162 -1.88 -24.49 -9.53
N TYR A 163 -1.96 -23.70 -8.45
CA TYR A 163 -3.23 -23.38 -7.83
C TYR A 163 -3.86 -22.15 -8.46
N VAL A 164 -5.11 -22.26 -8.88
CA VAL A 164 -5.91 -21.13 -9.37
C VAL A 164 -7.12 -20.93 -8.48
N PHE A 165 -7.58 -19.69 -8.35
CA PHE A 165 -8.82 -19.42 -7.65
C PHE A 165 -10.01 -20.05 -8.35
N ARG A 166 -10.91 -20.65 -7.56
CA ARG A 166 -12.24 -21.04 -8.03
C ARG A 166 -13.04 -19.79 -8.39
N GLU A 167 -14.04 -19.97 -9.25
CA GLU A 167 -14.93 -18.87 -9.66
C GLU A 167 -15.57 -18.17 -8.43
N GLY A 168 -15.51 -16.84 -8.42
CA GLY A 168 -16.04 -16.00 -7.33
C GLY A 168 -15.23 -16.01 -6.03
N LYS A 169 -14.13 -16.76 -5.97
CA LYS A 169 -13.20 -16.78 -4.84
C LYS A 169 -11.97 -15.95 -5.14
N GLU A 170 -11.45 -15.29 -4.11
CA GLU A 170 -10.20 -14.53 -4.20
C GLU A 170 -9.56 -14.35 -2.82
N LEU A 171 -8.32 -13.90 -2.81
CA LEU A 171 -7.64 -13.38 -1.62
C LEU A 171 -7.43 -11.87 -1.77
N PRO A 172 -7.41 -11.13 -0.66
CA PRO A 172 -7.09 -9.72 -0.69
C PRO A 172 -5.67 -9.53 -1.26
N ASN A 173 -5.50 -8.51 -2.09
CA ASN A 173 -4.20 -8.07 -2.59
C ASN A 173 -3.87 -6.70 -1.96
N ILE A 174 -2.70 -6.16 -2.30
CA ILE A 174 -2.25 -4.88 -1.74
C ILE A 174 -3.23 -3.72 -1.98
N TYR A 175 -3.97 -3.72 -3.09
CA TYR A 175 -4.95 -2.67 -3.38
C TYR A 175 -6.20 -2.80 -2.53
N HIS A 176 -6.70 -4.03 -2.31
CA HIS A 176 -7.80 -4.29 -1.38
C HIS A 176 -7.46 -3.72 0.00
N MET A 177 -6.24 -3.99 0.48
CA MET A 177 -5.76 -3.48 1.77
C MET A 177 -5.64 -1.96 1.78
N ARG A 178 -5.08 -1.33 0.74
CA ARG A 178 -4.98 0.14 0.64
C ARG A 178 -6.34 0.82 0.63
N ILE A 179 -7.29 0.30 -0.14
CA ILE A 179 -8.65 0.87 -0.19
C ILE A 179 -9.27 0.85 1.21
N LEU A 180 -9.24 -0.28 1.91
CA LEU A 180 -9.81 -0.36 3.26
C LEU A 180 -9.03 0.52 4.25
N ALA A 181 -7.69 0.51 4.20
CA ALA A 181 -6.85 1.31 5.09
C ALA A 181 -7.12 2.82 5.00
N PHE A 182 -7.41 3.35 3.81
CA PHE A 182 -7.59 4.79 3.58
C PHE A 182 -9.05 5.26 3.45
N THR A 183 -10.03 4.38 3.63
CA THR A 183 -11.47 4.75 3.61
C THR A 183 -12.15 4.40 4.93
N GLN A 184 -13.28 5.05 5.27
CA GLN A 184 -13.94 4.90 6.57
C GLN A 184 -15.36 4.31 6.51
N SER A 185 -16.07 4.45 5.39
CA SER A 185 -17.48 4.07 5.24
C SER A 185 -17.77 2.59 5.50
N TRP A 186 -16.77 1.71 5.36
CA TRP A 186 -16.93 0.28 5.58
C TRP A 186 -16.80 -0.16 7.04
N ARG A 187 -16.34 0.68 7.97
CA ARG A 187 -16.04 0.30 9.37
C ARG A 187 -17.31 0.10 10.22
N THR A 188 -18.19 -0.81 9.79
CA THR A 188 -19.34 -1.26 10.58
C THR A 188 -18.92 -2.38 11.53
N GLN A 189 -19.64 -2.57 12.64
CA GLN A 189 -19.38 -3.66 13.59
C GLN A 189 -19.47 -5.06 12.94
N SER A 190 -20.29 -5.21 11.89
CA SER A 190 -20.39 -6.46 11.13
C SER A 190 -19.12 -6.71 10.30
N ASN A 191 -18.65 -5.69 9.58
CA ASN A 191 -17.44 -5.80 8.76
C ASN A 191 -16.19 -5.98 9.61
N LEU A 192 -16.07 -5.29 10.75
CA LEU A 192 -14.96 -5.47 11.68
C LEU A 192 -14.88 -6.90 12.22
N ARG A 193 -16.02 -7.48 12.62
CA ARG A 193 -16.07 -8.90 13.05
C ARG A 193 -15.72 -9.87 11.91
N MET A 194 -16.19 -9.59 10.69
CA MET A 194 -15.83 -10.39 9.51
C MET A 194 -14.32 -10.35 9.27
N LEU A 195 -13.70 -9.17 9.31
CA LEU A 195 -12.26 -9.01 9.14
C LEU A 195 -11.49 -9.71 10.26
N GLN A 196 -11.87 -9.54 11.53
CA GLN A 196 -11.22 -10.24 12.65
C GLN A 196 -11.21 -11.76 12.43
N LYS A 197 -12.34 -12.33 11.99
CA LYS A 197 -12.44 -13.75 11.63
C LYS A 197 -11.52 -14.12 10.45
N ALA A 198 -11.46 -13.27 9.42
CA ALA A 198 -10.57 -13.47 8.28
C ALA A 198 -9.09 -13.47 8.71
N TYR A 199 -8.67 -12.54 9.58
CA TYR A 199 -7.29 -12.44 10.06
C TYR A 199 -6.88 -13.63 10.94
N GLN A 200 -7.78 -14.14 11.78
CA GLN A 200 -7.53 -15.35 12.55
C GLN A 200 -7.24 -16.55 11.63
N LYS A 201 -8.10 -16.78 10.64
CA LYS A 201 -7.91 -17.87 9.66
C LYS A 201 -6.68 -17.67 8.80
N LEU A 202 -6.42 -16.43 8.37
CA LEU A 202 -5.22 -16.09 7.62
C LEU A 202 -3.97 -16.47 8.43
N TYR A 203 -3.87 -16.03 9.69
CA TYR A 203 -2.74 -16.33 10.57
C TYR A 203 -2.46 -17.83 10.70
N GLU A 204 -3.52 -18.65 10.83
CA GLU A 204 -3.42 -20.11 10.95
C GLU A 204 -2.91 -20.79 9.67
N GLN A 205 -3.11 -20.16 8.51
CA GLN A 205 -2.84 -20.75 7.20
C GLN A 205 -1.58 -20.18 6.52
N LEU A 206 -0.95 -19.16 7.11
CA LEU A 206 0.25 -18.56 6.54
C LEU A 206 1.51 -19.44 6.75
N PRO A 207 2.47 -19.40 5.81
CA PRO A 207 2.40 -18.74 4.50
C PRO A 207 1.53 -19.53 3.51
N LEU A 208 0.87 -18.81 2.60
CA LEU A 208 0.05 -19.44 1.55
C LEU A 208 0.91 -19.75 0.30
N PRO A 209 0.63 -20.84 -0.42
CA PRO A 209 1.32 -21.11 -1.68
C PRO A 209 0.98 -20.05 -2.75
N PRO A 210 1.76 -19.97 -3.84
CA PRO A 210 1.40 -19.12 -4.98
C PRO A 210 0.05 -19.54 -5.59
N ILE A 211 -0.93 -18.64 -5.52
CA ILE A 211 -2.26 -18.82 -6.09
C ILE A 211 -2.49 -17.78 -7.19
N TYR A 212 -3.03 -18.23 -8.32
CA TYR A 212 -3.19 -17.43 -9.52
C TYR A 212 -4.67 -17.18 -9.86
N ILE A 213 -4.95 -16.06 -10.51
CA ILE A 213 -6.17 -15.93 -11.31
C ILE A 213 -5.89 -16.47 -12.70
N LYS A 214 -6.79 -17.35 -13.15
CA LYS A 214 -6.84 -17.83 -14.53
C LYS A 214 -7.68 -16.86 -15.34
N ALA A 215 -7.06 -16.23 -16.34
CA ALA A 215 -7.81 -15.47 -17.32
C ALA A 215 -7.38 -15.88 -18.73
N LYS A 216 -8.37 -16.41 -19.46
CA LYS A 216 -8.17 -17.15 -20.71
C LYS A 216 -7.09 -18.22 -20.53
N SER A 217 -5.96 -18.11 -21.23
CA SER A 217 -4.85 -19.06 -21.19
C SER A 217 -3.69 -18.63 -20.29
N GLN A 218 -3.75 -17.46 -19.65
CA GLN A 218 -2.68 -16.94 -18.80
C GLN A 218 -3.04 -17.02 -17.31
N LEU A 219 -1.99 -17.05 -16.49
CA LEU A 219 -2.07 -17.07 -15.03
C LEU A 219 -1.45 -15.81 -14.47
N VAL A 220 -2.17 -15.10 -13.61
CA VAL A 220 -1.74 -13.86 -12.97
C VAL A 220 -1.69 -14.08 -11.46
N ALA A 221 -0.62 -13.66 -10.78
CA ALA A 221 -0.45 -13.88 -9.33
C ALA A 221 -0.72 -12.58 -8.52
N PRO A 222 -1.92 -12.39 -7.95
CA PRO A 222 -2.25 -11.15 -7.23
C PRO A 222 -1.96 -11.15 -5.74
N ALA A 223 -1.95 -12.32 -5.12
CA ALA A 223 -2.05 -12.47 -3.68
C ALA A 223 -0.68 -12.57 -2.99
N PHE A 224 0.42 -12.29 -3.70
CA PHE A 224 1.77 -12.43 -3.15
C PHE A 224 1.94 -11.67 -1.84
N THR A 225 1.39 -10.46 -1.73
CA THR A 225 1.52 -9.64 -0.53
C THR A 225 0.88 -10.28 0.70
N ILE A 226 -0.36 -10.78 0.62
CA ILE A 226 -1.05 -11.33 1.80
C ILE A 226 -0.51 -12.73 2.18
N ALA A 227 0.13 -13.44 1.25
CA ALA A 227 0.58 -14.82 1.41
C ALA A 227 1.92 -14.99 2.14
N GLN A 228 2.60 -13.90 2.50
CA GLN A 228 3.92 -13.94 3.14
C GLN A 228 3.85 -14.47 4.58
N PRO A 229 4.96 -14.99 5.15
CA PRO A 229 4.98 -15.61 6.48
C PRO A 229 4.91 -14.57 7.62
N TYR A 230 3.86 -13.75 7.66
CA TYR A 230 3.66 -12.71 8.67
C TYR A 230 3.30 -13.26 10.07
N ASN A 231 3.03 -14.57 10.18
CA ASN A 231 2.82 -15.31 11.42
C ASN A 231 4.13 -15.87 12.01
N GLN A 232 5.25 -15.22 11.68
CA GLN A 232 6.59 -15.58 12.15
C GLN A 232 7.29 -14.32 12.65
N ASP A 233 8.44 -14.49 13.32
CA ASP A 233 9.23 -13.34 13.72
C ASP A 233 10.07 -12.80 12.57
N PHE A 234 10.25 -11.48 12.57
CA PHE A 234 10.96 -10.77 11.52
C PHE A 234 12.43 -11.19 11.43
N SER A 235 12.90 -11.51 10.22
CA SER A 235 14.28 -11.98 9.97
C SER A 235 15.21 -10.97 9.29
N GLY A 236 14.75 -9.73 9.03
CA GLY A 236 15.52 -8.71 8.30
C GLY A 236 15.17 -8.63 6.81
N GLU A 237 14.96 -9.79 6.17
CA GLU A 237 14.59 -9.86 4.77
C GLU A 237 13.18 -9.32 4.51
N ASN A 238 12.99 -8.67 3.36
CA ASN A 238 11.69 -8.14 2.94
C ASN A 238 11.03 -7.18 3.96
N ALA A 239 11.81 -6.44 4.76
CA ALA A 239 11.29 -5.48 5.75
C ALA A 239 10.20 -4.55 5.22
N TYR A 240 10.31 -4.16 3.95
CA TYR A 240 9.28 -3.41 3.25
C TYR A 240 7.90 -4.11 3.28
N LEU A 241 7.83 -5.41 2.98
CA LEU A 241 6.58 -6.16 2.96
C LEU A 241 5.98 -6.28 4.36
N TRP A 242 6.81 -6.47 5.38
CA TRP A 242 6.37 -6.52 6.79
C TRP A 242 5.81 -5.17 7.25
N LEU A 243 6.57 -4.09 7.06
CA LEU A 243 6.13 -2.75 7.45
C LEU A 243 4.89 -2.30 6.68
N GLN A 244 4.80 -2.61 5.38
CA GLN A 244 3.60 -2.31 4.59
C GLN A 244 2.39 -3.09 5.10
N PHE A 245 2.53 -4.38 5.37
CA PHE A 245 1.45 -5.20 5.90
C PHE A 245 0.95 -4.64 7.24
N TYR A 246 1.86 -4.41 8.19
CA TYR A 246 1.49 -3.87 9.51
C TYR A 246 0.92 -2.45 9.46
N GLU A 247 1.44 -1.55 8.62
CA GLU A 247 0.88 -0.21 8.47
C GLU A 247 -0.56 -0.26 7.95
N LEU A 248 -0.83 -1.04 6.92
CA LEU A 248 -2.19 -1.15 6.38
C LEU A 248 -3.14 -1.80 7.38
N ASN A 249 -2.69 -2.83 8.10
CA ASN A 249 -3.49 -3.48 9.14
C ASN A 249 -3.78 -2.55 10.31
N ALA A 250 -2.81 -1.77 10.78
CA ALA A 250 -3.01 -0.78 11.82
C ALA A 250 -4.00 0.29 11.37
N ARG A 251 -3.86 0.82 10.14
CA ARG A 251 -4.82 1.75 9.55
C ARG A 251 -6.23 1.15 9.46
N MET A 252 -6.37 -0.14 9.17
CA MET A 252 -7.66 -0.85 9.14
C MET A 252 -8.23 -1.15 10.54
N GLY A 253 -7.45 -0.97 11.61
CA GLY A 253 -7.82 -1.37 12.98
C GLY A 253 -7.68 -2.87 13.25
N MET A 254 -6.97 -3.60 12.39
CA MET A 254 -6.74 -5.06 12.49
C MET A 254 -5.41 -5.44 13.15
N LEU A 255 -4.60 -4.45 13.53
CA LEU A 255 -3.39 -4.63 14.34
C LEU A 255 -3.62 -3.97 15.70
N HIS A 256 -4.16 -4.73 16.65
CA HIS A 256 -4.40 -4.32 18.05
C HIS A 256 -3.96 -5.46 18.99
N ALA A 257 -3.95 -5.26 20.30
CA ALA A 257 -3.44 -6.24 21.27
C ALA A 257 -4.08 -7.64 21.18
N GLY A 258 -5.31 -7.74 20.69
CA GLY A 258 -6.04 -9.00 20.47
C GLY A 258 -5.88 -9.59 19.06
N SER A 259 -5.14 -8.94 18.17
CA SER A 259 -4.83 -9.45 16.84
C SER A 259 -3.76 -10.55 16.93
N PRO A 260 -3.90 -11.67 16.20
CA PRO A 260 -2.90 -12.74 16.23
C PRO A 260 -1.54 -12.30 15.68
N PHE A 261 -1.50 -11.22 14.90
CA PHE A 261 -0.27 -10.67 14.32
C PHE A 261 0.47 -9.69 15.26
N TYR A 262 -0.13 -9.29 16.39
CA TYR A 262 0.42 -8.23 17.23
C TYR A 262 1.72 -8.62 17.93
N SER A 263 1.86 -9.88 18.34
CA SER A 263 3.10 -10.41 18.94
C SER A 263 4.30 -10.29 17.98
N HIS A 264 4.12 -10.65 16.71
CA HIS A 264 5.17 -10.56 15.70
C HIS A 264 5.51 -9.12 15.31
N TYR A 265 4.51 -8.23 15.31
CA TYR A 265 4.76 -6.80 15.20
C TYR A 265 5.64 -6.30 16.37
N ASN A 266 5.30 -6.68 17.60
CA ASN A 266 6.10 -6.30 18.78
C ASN A 266 7.52 -6.89 18.75
N ALA A 267 7.67 -8.11 18.25
CA ALA A 267 9.00 -8.70 18.05
C ALA A 267 9.82 -7.86 17.05
N LEU A 268 9.21 -7.44 15.93
CA LEU A 268 9.84 -6.55 14.95
C LEU A 268 10.23 -5.19 15.56
N THR A 269 9.36 -4.57 16.38
CA THR A 269 9.67 -3.27 17.00
C THR A 269 10.77 -3.39 18.05
N ASN A 270 10.76 -4.44 18.86
CA ASN A 270 11.80 -4.72 19.84
C ASN A 270 13.15 -4.99 19.17
N GLU A 271 13.17 -5.77 18.08
CA GLU A 271 14.37 -6.05 17.31
C GLU A 271 14.96 -4.76 16.69
N LEU A 272 14.10 -3.92 16.10
CA LEU A 272 14.53 -2.62 15.54
C LEU A 272 15.04 -1.65 16.62
N ALA A 273 14.51 -1.72 17.85
CA ALA A 273 14.96 -0.91 18.97
C ALA A 273 16.28 -1.42 19.58
N ALA A 274 16.47 -2.74 19.66
CA ALA A 274 17.64 -3.37 20.27
C ALA A 274 18.86 -3.37 19.35
N ASN A 275 18.68 -3.73 18.08
CA ASN A 275 19.76 -4.00 17.13
C ASN A 275 19.83 -2.93 16.02
N GLY A 276 19.41 -1.70 16.35
CA GLY A 276 18.96 -0.67 15.42
C GLY A 276 19.93 -0.23 14.32
N GLU A 277 21.23 -0.56 14.37
CA GLU A 277 22.17 -0.35 13.26
C GLU A 277 22.41 -1.65 12.46
N GLU A 278 22.56 -2.79 13.12
CA GLU A 278 22.81 -4.09 12.48
C GLU A 278 21.63 -4.57 11.62
N ILE A 279 20.40 -4.28 12.06
CA ILE A 279 19.19 -4.57 11.30
C ILE A 279 19.09 -3.72 10.03
N LEU A 280 19.66 -2.52 10.03
CA LEU A 280 19.65 -1.66 8.86
C LEU A 280 20.42 -2.32 7.72
N ASP A 281 21.51 -3.03 7.99
CA ASP A 281 22.27 -3.71 6.94
C ASP A 281 21.48 -4.84 6.26
N LYS A 282 20.55 -5.47 7.00
CA LYS A 282 19.68 -6.55 6.49
C LYS A 282 18.51 -6.05 5.64
N VAL A 283 18.12 -4.79 5.79
CA VAL A 283 16.97 -4.21 5.08
C VAL A 283 17.34 -3.90 3.63
N ASP A 284 16.77 -4.64 2.68
CA ASP A 284 16.94 -4.37 1.25
C ASP A 284 16.41 -2.98 0.85
N LYS A 285 17.28 -2.17 0.25
CA LYS A 285 16.95 -0.83 -0.26
C LYS A 285 15.91 -0.86 -1.39
N ARG A 286 15.90 -1.92 -2.22
CA ARG A 286 15.11 -1.93 -3.47
C ARG A 286 13.62 -1.80 -3.21
N GLY A 287 13.10 -2.51 -2.21
CA GLY A 287 11.69 -2.44 -1.80
C GLY A 287 11.23 -1.05 -1.37
N PHE A 288 12.15 -0.20 -0.88
CA PHE A 288 11.82 1.13 -0.34
C PHE A 288 11.96 2.27 -1.36
N PHE A 289 12.95 2.24 -2.26
CA PHE A 289 13.23 3.36 -3.19
C PHE A 289 12.44 3.30 -4.49
N GLN A 290 12.16 2.09 -4.97
CA GLN A 290 11.50 1.94 -6.26
C GLN A 290 10.01 2.13 -6.04
N TYR A 291 9.50 3.35 -6.23
CA TYR A 291 8.06 3.58 -6.16
C TYR A 291 7.37 2.95 -7.39
N SER A 292 6.46 2.02 -7.13
CA SER A 292 5.66 1.30 -8.12
C SER A 292 4.27 1.02 -7.53
N GLY A 293 3.47 0.13 -8.11
CA GLY A 293 2.27 -0.36 -7.41
C GLY A 293 2.56 -1.27 -6.22
N TYR A 294 3.73 -1.92 -6.21
CA TYR A 294 4.06 -2.99 -5.26
C TYR A 294 5.23 -2.67 -4.34
N SER A 295 5.88 -1.52 -4.50
CA SER A 295 7.08 -1.11 -3.76
C SER A 295 7.07 0.40 -3.49
N GLY A 296 7.90 0.87 -2.55
CA GLY A 296 8.07 2.29 -2.24
C GLY A 296 7.55 2.67 -0.85
N MET A 297 8.48 3.06 0.03
CA MET A 297 8.22 3.55 1.40
C MET A 297 9.25 4.58 1.89
N ALA A 298 10.34 4.82 1.15
CA ALA A 298 11.37 5.78 1.53
C ALA A 298 10.88 7.22 1.40
N LEU A 299 10.97 7.97 2.50
CA LEU A 299 10.69 9.41 2.54
C LEU A 299 11.94 10.24 2.26
N SER A 300 13.11 9.63 2.45
CA SER A 300 14.41 10.27 2.29
C SER A 300 15.07 9.99 0.94
N ASP A 301 15.76 11.00 0.39
CA ASP A 301 16.38 10.96 -0.94
C ASP A 301 17.56 9.99 -1.05
N ASP A 302 18.28 9.68 0.05
CA ASP A 302 19.54 8.95 0.00
C ASP A 302 19.75 7.98 1.18
N TRP A 303 19.23 6.76 1.05
CA TRP A 303 19.50 5.67 2.01
C TRP A 303 20.92 5.08 1.96
N ARG A 304 21.86 5.67 1.20
CA ARG A 304 23.28 5.36 1.46
C ARG A 304 23.73 5.94 2.81
N ARG A 305 22.99 6.93 3.33
CA ARG A 305 23.20 7.51 4.66
C ARG A 305 22.39 6.72 5.67
N ILE A 306 23.09 6.10 6.62
CA ILE A 306 22.49 5.22 7.62
C ILE A 306 21.43 5.96 8.47
N GLU A 307 21.64 7.25 8.71
CA GLU A 307 20.72 8.10 9.48
C GLU A 307 19.39 8.28 8.76
N GLN A 308 19.40 8.44 7.42
CA GLN A 308 18.16 8.58 6.65
C GLN A 308 17.37 7.27 6.61
N LYS A 309 18.07 6.14 6.52
CA LYS A 309 17.46 4.82 6.59
C LYS A 309 16.80 4.58 7.96
N ARG A 310 17.53 4.91 9.03
CA ARG A 310 17.03 4.84 10.41
C ARG A 310 15.81 5.75 10.60
N ASP A 311 15.89 7.00 10.16
CA ASP A 311 14.79 7.97 10.31
C ASP A 311 13.51 7.49 9.60
N ASP A 312 13.61 6.98 8.37
CA ASP A 312 12.47 6.44 7.63
C ASP A 312 11.87 5.20 8.33
N LEU A 313 12.68 4.26 8.80
CA LEU A 313 12.20 3.05 9.50
C LEU A 313 11.56 3.40 10.85
N MET A 314 12.20 4.25 11.65
CA MET A 314 11.67 4.70 12.94
C MET A 314 10.36 5.49 12.76
N PHE A 315 10.26 6.30 11.71
CA PHE A 315 9.01 6.97 11.36
C PHE A 315 7.90 5.93 11.09
N ARG A 316 8.17 4.88 10.29
CA ARG A 316 7.19 3.84 9.99
C ARG A 316 6.70 3.10 11.23
N ILE A 317 7.61 2.70 12.13
CA ILE A 317 7.23 2.06 13.40
C ILE A 317 6.30 2.97 14.21
N ARG A 318 6.69 4.23 14.41
CA ARG A 318 5.88 5.20 15.19
C ARG A 318 4.53 5.49 14.53
N LEU A 319 4.47 5.50 13.20
CA LEU A 319 3.24 5.64 12.45
C LEU A 319 2.31 4.46 12.67
N ILE A 320 2.83 3.23 12.60
CA ILE A 320 2.07 2.00 12.88
C ILE A 320 1.53 2.06 14.31
N ASP A 321 2.36 2.37 15.30
CA ASP A 321 1.95 2.50 16.71
C ASP A 321 0.84 3.54 16.91
N ALA A 322 0.93 4.69 16.23
CA ALA A 322 -0.07 5.74 16.32
C ALA A 322 -1.44 5.31 15.78
N TYR A 323 -1.46 4.48 14.73
CA TYR A 323 -2.70 3.90 14.22
C TYR A 323 -3.21 2.76 15.09
N THR A 324 -2.34 1.89 15.61
CA THR A 324 -2.72 0.81 16.53
C THR A 324 -3.44 1.35 17.77
N LYS A 325 -2.89 2.41 18.40
CA LYS A 325 -3.50 3.06 19.58
C LYS A 325 -4.78 3.83 19.27
N GLY A 326 -5.04 4.17 18.01
CA GLY A 326 -6.23 4.91 17.60
C GLY A 326 -7.52 4.08 17.61
N TYR A 327 -7.41 2.76 17.80
CA TYR A 327 -8.53 1.80 17.82
C TYR A 327 -8.72 1.11 19.17
N GLU A 328 -7.93 1.47 20.19
CA GLU A 328 -8.20 1.18 21.60
C GLU A 328 -9.18 2.20 22.16
#